data_AF-A0A0J7HZH6-F1
#
_entry.id   AF-A0A0J7HZH6-F1
#
_cell.length_a   1.000
_cell.length_b   1.000
_cell.length_c   1.000
_cell.angle_alpha   90.00
_cell.angle_beta   90.00
_cell.angle_gamma   90.00
#
_symmetry.space_group_name_H-M   'P 1'
#
loop_
_entity.id
_entity.type
_entity.pdbx_description
1 polymer ?
#
loop_
_entity_poly.entity_id
_entity_poly.type
_entity_poly.pdbx_seq_one_letter_code
_entity_poly.pdbx_strand_id
1 'polypeptide(L)'
;MGEWEFVEVYEGVVIHNIDTLKTKENSSKKGTGILTFYDDQTFTSIDLKGGYQKERNLLKLKYITDKDTVLMKISYLNRNYLLLSSISEKPNTWFYRKIKN
;
A
#
# COMPACT_ATOMS: atom_id res chain seq x y z
N MET A 1 5.09 -8.25 -8.03
CA MET A 1 4.07 -7.54 -8.83
C MET A 1 2.67 -8.03 -8.51
N GLY A 2 1.68 -7.45 -9.16
CA GLY A 2 0.27 -7.83 -9.13
C GLY A 2 -0.60 -6.90 -8.29
N GLU A 3 -1.84 -7.32 -8.10
CA GLU A 3 -2.90 -6.47 -7.58
C GLU A 3 -3.10 -6.67 -6.08
N TRP A 4 -3.46 -5.58 -5.40
CA TRP A 4 -3.63 -5.50 -3.97
C TRP A 4 -4.90 -4.71 -3.64
N GLU A 5 -5.87 -5.37 -3.04
CA GLU A 5 -7.11 -4.75 -2.57
C GLU A 5 -6.84 -3.99 -1.27
N PHE A 6 -7.19 -2.72 -1.23
CA PHE A 6 -7.20 -1.91 -0.01
C PHE A 6 -8.29 -2.38 0.94
N VAL A 7 -7.92 -2.68 2.19
CA VAL A 7 -8.81 -3.21 3.23
C VAL A 7 -9.13 -2.16 4.28
N GLU A 8 -8.12 -1.48 4.83
CA GLU A 8 -8.29 -0.49 5.90
C GLU A 8 -7.04 0.39 6.06
N VAL A 9 -7.21 1.60 6.58
CA VAL A 9 -6.12 2.47 7.05
C VAL A 9 -6.20 2.65 8.56
N TYR A 10 -5.06 2.54 9.23
CA TYR A 10 -4.91 2.73 10.66
C TYR A 10 -4.16 4.04 10.90
N GLU A 11 -4.89 5.04 11.40
CA GLU A 11 -4.36 6.39 11.59
C GLU A 11 -3.49 6.47 12.85
N GLY A 12 -2.28 7.03 12.72
CA GLY A 12 -1.35 7.20 13.83
C GLY A 12 -0.74 5.91 14.40
N VAL A 13 -0.87 4.77 13.72
CA VAL A 13 -0.38 3.46 14.18
C VAL A 13 0.56 2.85 13.14
N VAL A 14 1.75 2.42 13.58
CA VAL A 14 2.61 1.50 12.81
C VAL A 14 2.29 0.08 13.22
N ILE A 15 1.85 -0.74 12.25
CA ILE A 15 1.54 -2.14 12.50
C ILE A 15 2.71 -3.01 12.07
N HIS A 16 3.24 -3.79 13.01
CA HIS A 16 4.34 -4.72 12.78
C HIS A 16 3.91 -6.19 12.78
N ASN A 17 2.74 -6.50 13.34
CA ASN A 17 2.20 -7.87 13.38
C ASN A 17 0.91 -7.96 12.55
N ILE A 18 0.93 -8.80 11.52
CA ILE A 18 -0.20 -9.01 10.61
C ILE A 18 -1.23 -9.99 11.17
N ASP A 19 -0.89 -10.81 12.18
CA ASP A 19 -1.75 -11.92 12.64
C ASP A 19 -3.12 -11.44 13.12
N THR A 20 -3.18 -10.25 13.73
CA THR A 20 -4.42 -9.61 14.18
C THR A 20 -5.29 -9.07 13.03
N LEU A 21 -4.73 -8.95 11.83
CA LEU A 21 -5.40 -8.38 10.65
C LEU A 21 -5.86 -9.44 9.63
N LYS A 22 -5.41 -10.69 9.75
CA LYS A 22 -5.68 -11.74 8.75
C LYS A 22 -7.17 -12.01 8.54
N THR A 23 -7.96 -11.88 9.60
CA THR A 23 -9.41 -12.14 9.62
C THR A 23 -10.26 -10.90 9.36
N LYS A 24 -9.66 -9.71 9.24
CA LYS A 24 -10.39 -8.48 8.93
C LYS A 24 -11.05 -8.58 7.57
N GLU A 25 -12.35 -8.37 7.52
CA GLU A 25 -13.07 -8.14 6.26
C GLU A 25 -12.81 -6.71 5.76
N ASN A 26 -13.06 -6.47 4.48
CA ASN A 26 -12.96 -5.13 3.93
C ASN A 26 -14.10 -4.27 4.49
N SER A 27 -13.79 -3.45 5.48
CA SER A 27 -14.74 -2.53 6.13
C SER A 27 -14.29 -1.07 6.02
N SER A 28 -13.44 -0.75 5.05
CA SER A 28 -12.89 0.60 4.90
C SER A 28 -14.00 1.63 4.65
N LYS A 29 -14.10 2.59 5.58
CA LYS A 29 -14.92 3.80 5.39
C LYS A 29 -14.31 4.78 4.38
N LYS A 30 -13.05 4.58 3.98
CA LYS A 30 -12.31 5.45 3.03
C LYS A 30 -12.45 4.95 1.58
N GLY A 31 -13.36 4.00 1.34
CA GLY A 31 -13.57 3.36 0.05
C GLY A 31 -12.77 2.06 -0.11
N THR A 32 -13.08 1.33 -1.17
CA THR A 32 -12.32 0.18 -1.67
C THR A 32 -11.52 0.63 -2.88
N GLY A 33 -10.30 0.14 -3.02
CA GLY A 33 -9.43 0.51 -4.12
C GLY A 33 -8.43 -0.60 -4.42
N ILE A 34 -8.01 -0.71 -5.68
CA ILE A 34 -6.98 -1.65 -6.10
C ILE A 34 -5.70 -0.87 -6.33
N LEU A 35 -4.64 -1.33 -5.67
CA LEU A 35 -3.27 -0.91 -5.92
C LEU A 35 -2.58 -2.01 -6.74
N THR A 36 -2.21 -1.70 -7.97
CA THR A 36 -1.55 -2.66 -8.87
C THR A 36 -0.14 -2.22 -9.16
N PHE A 37 0.82 -3.14 -9.00
CA PHE A 37 2.23 -2.94 -9.39
C PHE A 37 2.55 -3.82 -10.60
N TYR A 38 3.07 -3.21 -11.66
CA TYR A 38 3.43 -3.86 -12.92
C TYR A 38 4.94 -4.14 -13.01
N ASP A 39 5.35 -5.08 -13.86
CA ASP A 39 6.75 -5.48 -14.03
C ASP A 39 7.64 -4.37 -14.62
N ASP A 40 7.04 -3.42 -15.34
CA ASP A 40 7.71 -2.27 -15.95
C ASP A 40 7.97 -1.10 -14.99
N GLN A 41 7.85 -1.34 -13.68
CA GLN A 41 8.00 -0.33 -12.62
C GLN A 41 6.94 0.77 -12.64
N THR A 42 5.78 0.52 -13.25
CA THR A 42 4.61 1.39 -13.14
C THR A 42 3.61 0.85 -12.11
N PHE A 43 2.73 1.72 -11.61
CA PHE A 43 1.65 1.34 -10.72
C PHE A 43 0.36 2.10 -11.04
N THR A 44 -0.77 1.52 -10.65
CA THR A 44 -2.09 2.18 -10.67
C THR A 44 -2.72 2.12 -9.27
N SER A 45 -3.44 3.18 -8.91
CA SER A 45 -4.16 3.30 -7.64
C SER A 45 -5.34 4.25 -7.82
N ILE A 46 -6.57 3.76 -7.64
CA ILE A 46 -7.81 4.56 -7.74
C ILE A 46 -7.80 5.42 -9.02
N ASP A 47 -7.66 4.76 -10.18
CA ASP A 47 -7.62 5.35 -11.53
C ASP A 47 -6.46 6.31 -11.83
N LEU A 48 -5.59 6.59 -10.86
CA LEU A 48 -4.34 7.31 -11.07
C LEU A 48 -3.22 6.32 -11.39
N LYS A 49 -2.27 6.78 -12.21
CA LYS A 49 -1.08 5.99 -12.60
C LYS A 49 0.21 6.74 -12.32
N GLY A 50 1.28 5.98 -12.14
CA GLY A 50 2.59 6.51 -11.85
C GLY A 50 3.72 5.51 -12.05
N GLY A 51 4.95 5.97 -11.82
CA GLY A 51 6.11 5.12 -11.67
C GLY A 51 6.37 4.82 -10.20
N TYR A 52 6.96 3.67 -9.89
CA TYR A 52 7.42 3.36 -8.55
C TYR A 52 8.86 2.85 -8.53
N GLN A 53 9.52 3.04 -7.40
CA GLN A 53 10.83 2.46 -7.11
C GLN A 53 10.80 1.83 -5.73
N LYS A 54 11.41 0.64 -5.60
CA LYS A 54 11.55 -0.07 -4.33
C LYS A 54 13.03 -0.18 -3.97
N GLU A 55 13.40 0.39 -2.82
CA GLU A 55 14.74 0.31 -2.25
C GLU A 55 14.65 -0.34 -0.87
N ARG A 56 15.03 -1.62 -0.77
CA ARG A 56 14.85 -2.43 0.46
C ARG A 56 13.40 -2.43 0.94
N ASN A 57 13.10 -1.72 2.03
CA ASN A 57 11.78 -1.54 2.61
C ASN A 57 11.20 -0.14 2.37
N LEU A 58 11.82 0.68 1.52
CA LEU A 58 11.31 1.98 1.09
C LEU A 58 10.63 1.82 -0.27
N LEU A 59 9.44 2.38 -0.40
CA LEU A 59 8.65 2.46 -1.62
C LEU A 59 8.48 3.94 -1.98
N LYS A 60 8.97 4.32 -3.17
CA LYS A 60 8.80 5.65 -3.74
C LYS A 60 7.71 5.56 -4.81
N LEU A 61 6.67 6.36 -4.70
CA LEU A 61 5.56 6.43 -5.65
C LEU A 61 5.52 7.80 -6.29
N LYS A 62 5.49 7.84 -7.62
CA LYS A 62 5.49 9.07 -8.40
C LYS A 62 4.32 9.06 -9.38
N TYR A 63 3.21 9.70 -8.99
CA TYR A 63 2.06 9.88 -9.88
C TYR A 63 2.42 10.76 -11.08
N ILE A 64 1.87 10.45 -12.25
CA ILE A 64 2.10 11.23 -13.47
C ILE A 64 1.52 12.64 -13.36
N THR A 65 0.37 12.78 -12.68
CA THR A 65 -0.35 14.05 -12.53
C THR A 65 0.18 14.91 -11.38
N ASP A 66 1.07 14.38 -10.55
CA ASP A 66 1.58 15.05 -9.35
C ASP A 66 3.05 15.45 -9.53
N LYS A 67 3.46 16.59 -8.96
CA LYS A 67 4.85 17.07 -8.93
C LYS A 67 5.67 16.48 -7.80
N ASP A 68 5.03 15.93 -6.77
CA ASP A 68 5.75 15.36 -5.64
C ASP A 68 5.93 13.85 -5.74
N THR A 69 6.86 13.31 -4.94
CA THR A 69 7.09 11.87 -4.80
C THR A 69 6.64 11.46 -3.41
N VAL A 70 5.73 10.49 -3.35
CA VAL A 70 5.24 9.94 -2.09
C VAL A 70 6.21 8.86 -1.63
N LEU A 71 6.69 8.99 -0.40
CA LEU A 71 7.58 8.02 0.23
C LEU A 71 6.82 7.21 1.28
N MET A 72 6.88 5.89 1.16
CA MET A 72 6.26 4.97 2.11
C MET A 72 7.23 3.87 2.55
N LYS A 73 7.06 3.38 3.77
CA LYS A 73 7.77 2.22 4.29
C LYS A 73 6.93 0.96 4.09
N ILE A 74 7.53 -0.09 3.54
CA ILE A 74 6.98 -1.43 3.51
C ILE A 74 7.20 -2.04 4.90
N SER A 75 6.20 -1.91 5.76
CA SER A 75 6.24 -2.39 7.14
C SER A 75 6.03 -3.90 7.22
N TYR A 76 5.32 -4.48 6.25
CA TYR A 76 5.15 -5.92 6.12
C TYR A 76 4.83 -6.28 4.66
N LEU A 77 5.37 -7.39 4.16
CA LEU A 77 5.05 -7.93 2.84
C LEU A 77 5.19 -9.45 2.85
N ASN A 78 4.15 -10.16 2.42
CA ASN A 78 4.21 -11.58 2.09
C ASN A 78 3.34 -11.90 0.86
N ARG A 79 3.13 -13.19 0.55
CA ARG A 79 2.33 -13.62 -0.61
C ARG A 79 0.87 -13.14 -0.61
N ASN A 80 0.31 -12.82 0.56
CA ASN A 80 -1.12 -12.54 0.75
C ASN A 80 -1.40 -11.12 1.25
N TYR A 81 -0.43 -10.46 1.89
CA TYR A 81 -0.66 -9.22 2.64
C TYR A 81 0.48 -8.22 2.43
N LEU A 82 0.10 -6.96 2.39
CA LEU A 82 1.01 -5.82 2.28
C LEU A 82 0.59 -4.74 3.28
N LEU A 83 1.54 -4.26 4.08
CA LEU A 83 1.40 -3.08 4.93
C LEU A 83 2.34 -1.99 4.43
N LEU A 84 1.79 -0.83 4.14
CA LEU A 84 2.52 0.38 3.79
C LEU A 84 2.30 1.41 4.88
N SER A 85 3.36 2.02 5.40
CA SER A 85 3.27 3.07 6.41
C SER A 85 3.85 4.38 5.89
N SER A 86 3.22 5.51 6.22
CA SER A 86 3.78 6.83 5.88
C SER A 86 5.05 7.11 6.70
N ILE A 87 5.91 7.97 6.16
CA ILE A 87 7.09 8.47 6.85
C ILE A 87 6.72 9.83 7.45
N SER A 88 6.18 9.83 8.66
CA SER A 88 5.74 11.02 9.41
C SER A 88 5.83 10.76 10.92
N GLU A 89 5.81 11.82 11.74
CA GLU A 89 5.80 11.69 13.21
C GLU A 89 4.57 10.93 13.74
N LYS A 90 3.43 11.12 13.07
CA LYS A 90 2.21 10.31 13.26
C LYS A 90 1.99 9.48 11.99
N PRO A 91 2.56 8.28 11.90
CA PRO A 91 2.48 7.47 10.69
C PRO A 91 1.11 6.80 10.58
N ASN A 92 0.54 6.82 9.39
CA ASN A 92 -0.62 6.02 9.05
C ASN A 92 -0.15 4.72 8.40
N THR A 93 -0.85 3.60 8.65
CA THR A 93 -0.57 2.33 8.00
C THR A 93 -1.76 1.87 7.18
N TRP A 94 -1.53 1.63 5.90
CA TRP A 94 -2.50 1.06 4.97
C TRP A 94 -2.31 -0.45 4.88
N PHE A 95 -3.41 -1.19 5.04
CA PHE A 95 -3.46 -2.63 4.90
C PHE A 95 -4.08 -3.03 3.57
N TYR A 96 -3.36 -3.88 2.85
CA TYR A 96 -3.79 -4.45 1.59
C TYR A 96 -3.73 -5.98 1.61
N ARG A 97 -4.67 -6.58 0.90
CA ARG A 97 -4.74 -8.02 0.63
C ARG A 97 -4.41 -8.29 -0.83
N LYS A 98 -3.62 -9.32 -1.09
CA LYS A 98 -3.34 -9.76 -2.45
C LYS A 98 -4.63 -10.27 -3.10
N ILE A 99 -4.97 -9.73 -4.26
CA ILE A 99 -6.00 -10.34 -5.11
C ILE A 99 -5.34 -11.58 -5.73
N LYS A 100 -5.92 -12.76 -5.50
CA LYS A 100 -5.41 -13.99 -6.11
C LYS A 100 -5.68 -13.91 -7.61
N ASN A 101 -4.60 -13.90 -8.40
CA ASN A 101 -4.67 -14.29 -9.81
C ASN A 101 -4.67 -15.81 -9.91
#